data_AF-A0A3E2UDJ5-F1
#
_entry.id   AF-A0A3E2UDJ5-F1
#
_cell.length_a   1.000
_cell.length_b   1.000
_cell.length_c   1.000
_cell.angle_alpha   90.00
_cell.angle_beta   90.00
_cell.angle_gamma   90.00
#
_symmetry.space_group_name_H-M   'P 1'
#
loop_
_entity.id
_entity.type
_entity.pdbx_description
1 polymer ?
#
loop_
_entity_poly.entity_id
_entity_poly.type
_entity_poly.pdbx_seq_one_letter_code
_entity_poly.pdbx_strand_id
1 'polypeptide(L)'
;MAEEKKISRLVDVGELEADLKKDLAEEETKGKAADILFCESISDELGDLSNLPTIDPKTLRPVAHWGDVPGSYKDHIGKDGSWFVPTTRCTNPECGEINPCSLKTPFCPMCGFRMEDVPYDAD
;
A
#
# COMPACT_ATOMS: atom_id res chain seq x y z
N MET A 1 2.74 8.83 -24.93
CA MET A 1 2.31 7.44 -24.71
C MET A 1 1.94 7.36 -23.25
N ALA A 2 0.66 7.15 -22.94
CA ALA A 2 0.22 7.07 -21.55
C ALA A 2 0.79 5.79 -20.97
N GLU A 3 1.57 5.92 -19.91
CA GLU A 3 2.04 4.79 -19.11
C GLU A 3 0.79 4.03 -18.67
N GLU A 4 0.59 2.82 -19.20
CA GLU A 4 -0.49 1.95 -18.74
C GLU A 4 -0.31 1.77 -17.24
N LYS A 5 -1.30 2.26 -16.48
CA LYS A 5 -1.29 2.27 -15.02
C LYS A 5 -0.88 0.88 -14.53
N LYS A 6 0.35 0.74 -14.06
CA LYS A 6 0.92 -0.53 -13.59
C LYS A 6 -0.09 -1.14 -12.62
N ILE A 7 -0.61 -2.30 -12.98
CA ILE A 7 -1.58 -3.04 -12.16
C ILE A 7 -0.86 -3.30 -10.82
N SER A 8 -1.20 -2.54 -9.79
CA SER A 8 -0.61 -2.71 -8.47
C SER A 8 -1.27 -3.94 -7.83
N ARG A 9 -0.63 -5.10 -7.98
CA ARG A 9 -0.95 -6.29 -7.20
C ARG A 9 -0.19 -6.21 -5.87
N LEU A 10 -0.67 -6.91 -4.84
CA LEU A 10 0.03 -7.04 -3.55
C LEU A 10 1.44 -7.63 -3.71
N VAL A 11 1.60 -8.52 -4.70
CA VAL A 11 2.86 -9.17 -5.06
C VAL A 11 3.10 -8.89 -6.53
N ASP A 12 4.33 -8.48 -6.88
CA ASP A 12 4.74 -8.39 -8.27
C ASP A 12 4.94 -9.81 -8.82
N VAL A 13 4.07 -10.21 -9.73
CA VAL A 13 4.11 -11.51 -10.43
C VAL A 13 4.49 -11.33 -11.89
N GLY A 14 4.97 -10.15 -12.30
CA GLY A 14 5.26 -9.86 -13.71
C GLY A 14 6.37 -10.74 -14.29
N GLU A 15 7.41 -11.03 -13.52
CA GLU A 15 8.47 -11.96 -13.92
C GLU A 15 7.93 -13.38 -14.11
N LEU A 16 7.12 -13.87 -13.17
CA LEU A 16 6.49 -15.18 -13.24
C LEU A 16 5.53 -15.30 -14.43
N GLU A 17 4.69 -14.29 -14.68
CA GLU A 17 3.79 -14.26 -15.85
C GLU A 17 4.57 -14.26 -17.17
N ALA A 18 5.73 -13.60 -17.21
CA ALA A 18 6.58 -13.57 -18.41
C ALA A 18 7.24 -14.93 -18.65
N ASP A 19 7.74 -15.58 -17.59
CA ASP A 19 8.34 -16.91 -17.68
C ASP A 19 7.31 -17.96 -18.12
N LEU A 20 6.11 -17.97 -17.52
CA LEU A 20 5.03 -18.88 -17.91
C LEU A 20 4.61 -18.70 -19.37
N LYS A 21 4.50 -17.46 -19.86
CA LYS A 21 4.19 -17.19 -21.27
C LYS A 21 5.29 -17.69 -22.21
N LYS A 22 6.56 -17.57 -21.80
CA LYS A 22 7.70 -18.08 -22.56
C LYS A 22 7.65 -19.60 -22.63
N ASP A 23 7.47 -20.27 -21.49
CA ASP A 23 7.42 -21.73 -21.40
C ASP A 23 6.23 -22.30 -22.21
N LEU A 24 5.06 -21.64 -22.17
CA LEU A 24 3.91 -22.00 -22.99
C LEU A 24 4.22 -21.88 -24.49
N ALA A 25 4.81 -20.77 -24.91
CA ALA A 25 5.16 -20.56 -26.32
C ALA A 25 6.20 -21.59 -26.79
N GLU A 26 7.20 -21.92 -25.96
CA GLU A 26 8.20 -22.95 -26.27
C GLU A 26 7.56 -24.33 -26.46
N GLU A 27 6.60 -24.72 -25.63
CA GLU A 27 5.89 -25.99 -25.77
C GLU A 27 4.94 -26.02 -26.97
N GLU A 28 4.17 -24.96 -27.20
CA GLU A 28 3.27 -24.88 -28.35
C GLU A 28 4.01 -24.98 -29.70
N THR A 29 5.26 -24.48 -29.78
CA THR A 29 6.07 -24.59 -31.01
C THR A 29 6.41 -26.05 -31.37
N LYS A 30 6.32 -26.99 -30.42
CA LYS A 30 6.51 -28.42 -30.69
C LYS A 30 5.32 -29.04 -31.44
N GLY A 31 4.20 -28.33 -31.57
CA GLY A 31 3.04 -28.74 -32.36
C GLY A 31 2.48 -30.09 -31.89
N LYS A 32 2.52 -31.11 -32.76
CA LYS A 32 1.99 -32.46 -32.43
C LYS A 32 2.77 -33.18 -31.33
N ALA A 33 4.00 -32.74 -31.03
CA ALA A 33 4.81 -33.29 -29.96
C ALA A 33 4.68 -32.50 -28.64
N ALA A 34 3.87 -31.44 -28.62
CA ALA A 34 3.61 -30.66 -27.40
C ALA A 34 2.88 -31.53 -26.36
N ASP A 35 3.22 -31.32 -25.09
CA ASP A 35 2.46 -31.87 -23.99
C ASP A 35 1.22 -31.00 -23.75
N ILE A 36 0.07 -31.50 -24.22
CA ILE A 36 -1.20 -30.78 -24.14
C ILE A 36 -1.58 -30.49 -22.68
N LEU A 37 -1.33 -31.43 -21.77
CA LEU A 37 -1.68 -31.26 -20.35
C LEU A 37 -0.85 -30.15 -19.71
N PHE A 38 0.42 -30.03 -20.11
CA PHE A 38 1.30 -28.98 -19.62
C PHE A 38 0.92 -27.60 -20.18
N CYS A 39 0.53 -27.50 -21.46
CA CYS A 39 0.04 -26.24 -22.02
C CYS A 39 -1.27 -25.79 -21.36
N GLU A 40 -2.20 -26.71 -21.09
CA GLU A 40 -3.44 -26.45 -20.36
C GLU A 40 -3.13 -25.95 -18.94
N SER A 41 -2.20 -26.61 -18.22
CA SER A 41 -1.75 -26.21 -16.88
C SER A 41 -0.80 -25.00 -16.85
N ILE A 42 -0.53 -24.32 -17.95
CA ILE A 42 0.06 -22.99 -17.91
C ILE A 42 -1.00 -21.95 -18.25
N SER A 43 -1.90 -22.30 -19.17
CA SER A 43 -2.99 -21.44 -19.60
C SER A 43 -3.97 -21.15 -18.46
N ASP A 44 -4.32 -22.16 -17.66
CA ASP A 44 -5.20 -22.02 -16.49
C ASP A 44 -4.57 -21.09 -15.44
N GLU A 45 -3.29 -21.29 -15.14
CA GLU A 45 -2.50 -20.55 -14.15
C GLU A 45 -2.32 -19.09 -14.58
N LEU A 46 -2.04 -18.83 -15.85
CA LEU A 46 -2.03 -17.48 -16.42
C LEU A 46 -3.42 -16.83 -16.33
N GLY A 47 -4.49 -17.62 -16.52
CA GLY A 47 -5.86 -17.20 -16.28
C GLY A 47 -6.08 -16.74 -14.83
N ASP A 48 -5.69 -17.55 -13.87
CA ASP A 48 -5.79 -17.25 -12.44
C ASP A 48 -4.96 -16.00 -12.05
N LEU A 49 -3.73 -15.90 -12.54
CA LEU A 49 -2.87 -14.73 -12.31
C LEU A 49 -3.49 -13.44 -12.88
N SER A 50 -4.10 -13.52 -14.06
CA SER A 50 -4.81 -12.38 -14.67
C SER A 50 -6.04 -11.94 -13.87
N ASN A 51 -6.70 -12.88 -13.19
CA ASN A 51 -7.87 -12.64 -12.35
C ASN A 51 -7.51 -12.18 -10.92
N LEU A 52 -6.23 -12.15 -10.55
CA LEU A 52 -5.80 -11.67 -9.25
C LEU A 52 -6.27 -10.23 -9.02
N PRO A 53 -6.75 -9.91 -7.80
CA PRO A 53 -7.26 -8.59 -7.50
C PRO A 53 -6.14 -7.55 -7.65
N THR A 54 -6.46 -6.50 -8.42
CA THR A 54 -5.64 -5.29 -8.42
C THR A 54 -6.01 -4.50 -7.17
N ILE A 55 -5.05 -4.31 -6.28
CA ILE A 55 -5.27 -3.61 -5.02
C ILE A 55 -4.42 -2.35 -5.03
N ASP A 56 -5.06 -1.19 -4.90
CA ASP A 56 -4.32 0.03 -4.64
C ASP A 56 -3.77 -0.03 -3.20
N PRO A 57 -2.45 -0.04 -2.97
CA PRO A 57 -1.91 -0.04 -1.62
C PRO A 57 -2.39 1.15 -0.78
N LYS A 58 -2.85 2.24 -1.42
CA LYS A 58 -3.46 3.39 -0.73
C LYS A 58 -4.84 3.05 -0.16
N THR A 59 -5.61 2.15 -0.77
CA THR A 59 -6.93 1.74 -0.27
C THR A 59 -6.84 0.68 0.82
N LEU A 60 -5.73 -0.05 0.92
CA LEU A 60 -5.49 -1.00 2.00
C LEU A 60 -5.21 -0.35 3.35
N ARG A 61 -4.72 0.89 3.36
CA ARG A 61 -4.45 1.60 4.62
C ARG A 61 -5.72 2.34 5.05
N PRO A 62 -6.30 1.99 6.20
CA PRO A 62 -7.38 2.78 6.77
C PRO A 62 -6.92 4.21 7.05
N VAL A 63 -7.86 5.14 6.98
CA VAL A 63 -7.61 6.58 7.17
C VAL A 63 -8.15 7.02 8.54
N ALA A 64 -7.40 7.88 9.21
CA ALA A 64 -7.79 8.62 10.40
C ALA A 64 -7.29 10.06 10.29
N HIS A 65 -7.53 10.87 11.33
CA HIS A 65 -6.94 12.19 11.49
C HIS A 65 -6.41 12.39 12.91
N TRP A 66 -5.61 13.45 13.07
CA TRP A 66 -5.16 13.98 14.35
C TRP A 66 -6.23 14.88 14.94
N GLY A 67 -7.05 14.32 15.84
CA GLY A 67 -8.07 15.08 16.56
C GLY A 67 -7.50 15.77 17.79
N ASP A 68 -7.89 17.01 18.04
CA ASP A 68 -7.47 17.76 19.22
C ASP A 68 -8.01 17.13 20.51
N VAL A 69 -7.22 17.20 21.58
CA VAL A 69 -7.60 16.79 22.93
C VAL A 69 -7.97 18.06 23.72
N PRO A 70 -9.25 18.27 24.06
CA PRO A 70 -9.70 19.48 24.74
C PRO A 70 -8.96 19.71 26.06
N GLY A 71 -8.50 20.95 26.27
CA GLY A 71 -7.83 21.36 27.50
C GLY A 71 -6.41 20.79 27.68
N SER A 72 -5.87 20.10 26.67
CA SER A 72 -4.51 19.56 26.70
C SER A 72 -3.61 20.26 25.68
N TYR A 73 -2.40 20.59 26.11
CA TYR A 73 -1.37 21.21 25.30
C TYR A 73 -0.02 20.53 25.57
N LYS A 74 0.85 20.56 24.56
CA LYS A 74 2.27 20.23 24.69
C LYS A 74 3.09 21.49 24.66
N ASP A 75 3.98 21.63 25.63
CA ASP A 75 4.99 22.65 25.70
C ASP A 75 6.19 22.30 24.80
N HIS A 76 6.65 23.29 24.07
CA HIS A 76 7.88 23.23 23.29
C HIS A 76 8.83 24.26 23.85
N ILE A 77 10.00 23.81 24.29
CA ILE A 77 11.05 24.68 24.81
C ILE A 77 12.25 24.56 23.86
N GLY A 78 12.56 25.64 23.15
CA GLY A 78 13.67 25.73 22.23
C GLY A 78 14.62 26.87 22.59
N LYS A 79 15.72 26.99 21.84
CA LYS A 79 16.68 28.10 22.03
C LYS A 79 16.04 29.48 21.80
N ASP A 80 15.04 29.54 20.91
CA ASP A 80 14.42 30.79 20.48
C ASP A 80 13.16 31.15 21.29
N GLY A 81 12.85 30.39 22.34
CA GLY A 81 11.71 30.63 23.22
C GLY A 81 10.87 29.38 23.47
N SER A 82 9.70 29.59 24.07
CA SER A 82 8.72 28.54 24.38
C SER A 82 7.37 28.82 23.74
N TRP A 83 6.76 27.80 23.17
CA TRP A 83 5.40 27.87 22.64
C TRP A 83 4.59 26.64 23.02
N PHE A 84 3.27 26.73 22.89
CA PHE A 84 2.35 25.65 23.19
C PHE A 84 1.60 25.26 21.93
N VAL A 85 1.40 23.96 21.73
CA VAL A 85 0.54 23.44 20.67
C VAL A 85 -0.52 22.52 21.26
N PRO A 86 -1.72 22.45 20.67
CA PRO A 86 -2.74 21.51 21.11
C PRO A 86 -2.22 20.07 21.09
N THR A 87 -2.50 19.31 22.15
CA THR A 87 -2.27 17.87 22.12
C THR A 87 -3.26 17.25 21.12
N THR A 88 -2.75 16.41 20.23
CA THR A 88 -3.59 15.67 19.28
C THR A 88 -3.58 14.18 19.59
N ARG A 89 -4.59 13.46 19.10
CA ARG A 89 -4.70 12.00 19.19
C ARG A 89 -5.18 11.38 17.89
N CYS A 90 -4.87 10.11 17.68
CA CYS A 90 -5.42 9.37 16.56
C CYS A 90 -6.94 9.18 16.74
N THR A 91 -7.73 9.51 15.71
CA THR A 91 -9.19 9.33 15.76
C THR A 91 -9.68 7.91 15.45
N ASN A 92 -8.77 6.99 15.14
CA ASN A 92 -9.11 5.57 15.11
C ASN A 92 -9.60 5.15 16.52
N PRO A 93 -10.87 4.71 16.67
CA PRO A 93 -11.49 4.42 17.95
C PRO A 93 -10.83 3.27 18.71
N GLU A 94 -10.15 2.35 18.02
CA GLU A 94 -9.42 1.24 18.63
C GLU A 94 -8.00 1.65 19.08
N CYS A 95 -7.46 2.73 18.51
CA CYS A 95 -6.10 3.19 18.81
C CYS A 95 -6.11 4.30 19.88
N GLY A 96 -6.75 5.43 19.58
CA GLY A 96 -6.83 6.58 20.50
C GLY A 96 -5.49 7.19 20.93
N GLU A 97 -4.37 6.74 20.35
CA GLU A 97 -3.02 7.11 20.81
C GLU A 97 -2.80 8.63 20.77
N ILE A 98 -2.24 9.16 21.85
CA ILE A 98 -1.81 10.55 21.93
C ILE A 98 -0.60 10.76 21.02
N ASN A 99 -0.65 11.77 20.15
CA ASN A 99 0.46 12.10 19.27
C ASN A 99 1.73 12.40 20.10
N PRO A 100 2.77 11.55 20.04
CA PRO A 100 3.95 11.69 20.88
C PRO A 100 4.83 12.87 20.47
N CYS A 101 4.78 13.29 19.20
CA CYS A 101 5.74 14.24 18.63
C CYS A 101 5.23 15.70 18.57
N SER A 102 3.96 15.95 18.92
CA SER A 102 3.23 17.22 18.71
C SER A 102 3.13 17.70 17.25
N LEU A 103 3.95 17.12 16.37
CA LEU A 103 3.93 17.26 14.93
C LEU A 103 2.92 16.26 14.39
N LYS A 104 1.96 16.73 13.59
CA LYS A 104 1.04 15.85 12.87
C LYS A 104 1.89 15.04 11.86
N THR A 105 2.10 13.75 12.13
CA THR A 105 2.82 12.85 11.21
C THR A 105 1.87 12.25 10.17
N PRO A 106 2.34 11.87 8.97
CA PRO A 106 1.48 11.27 7.93
C PRO A 106 0.85 9.93 8.33
N PHE A 107 1.39 9.28 9.37
CA PHE A 107 0.90 8.01 9.88
C PHE A 107 0.85 8.04 11.41
N CYS A 108 -0.15 7.34 11.97
CA CYS A 108 -0.16 7.04 13.40
C CYS A 108 0.94 6.02 13.72
N PRO A 109 1.86 6.30 14.66
CA PRO A 109 2.97 5.39 14.97
C PRO A 109 2.52 4.08 15.64
N MET A 110 1.32 4.05 16.24
CA MET A 110 0.82 2.87 16.94
C MET A 110 -0.01 1.94 16.05
N CYS A 111 -0.91 2.48 15.22
CA CYS A 111 -1.81 1.66 14.40
C CYS A 111 -1.52 1.72 12.89
N GLY A 112 -0.60 2.58 12.44
CA GLY A 112 -0.22 2.70 11.03
C GLY A 112 -1.28 3.31 10.12
N PHE A 113 -2.42 3.77 10.66
CA PHE A 113 -3.43 4.48 9.87
C PHE A 113 -2.83 5.73 9.25
N ARG A 114 -3.21 6.01 8.00
CA ARG A 114 -2.82 7.24 7.31
C ARG A 114 -3.58 8.41 7.91
N MET A 115 -2.88 9.50 8.19
CA MET A 115 -3.44 10.72 8.78
C MET A 115 -3.75 11.72 7.66
N GLU A 116 -5.03 11.99 7.43
CA GLU A 116 -5.49 12.85 6.32
C GLU A 116 -5.11 14.33 6.50
N ASP A 117 -4.84 14.79 7.72
CA ASP A 117 -4.43 16.17 7.99
C ASP A 117 -3.05 16.52 7.45
N VAL A 118 -2.27 15.52 7.05
CA VAL A 118 -0.86 15.68 6.71
C VAL A 118 -0.65 15.24 5.27
N PRO A 119 -0.12 16.11 4.40
CA PRO A 119 0.21 15.70 3.04
C PRO A 119 1.14 14.49 3.09
N TYR A 120 0.78 13.48 2.31
CA TYR A 120 1.64 12.34 2.04
C TYR A 120 2.28 12.61 0.68
N ASP A 121 3.42 13.30 0.69
CA ASP A 121 4.24 13.42 -0.50
C ASP A 121 4.82 12.03 -0.80
N ALA A 122 4.35 11.44 -1.89
CA ALA A 122 4.98 10.28 -2.49
C ALA A 122 5.95 10.82 -3.53
N ASP A 123 7.24 10.85 -3.21
CA ASP A 123 8.31 10.89 -4.23
C ASP A 123 8.16 9.72 -5.20
#